data_AF-A0A948FV25-F1
#
_entry.id   AF-A0A948FV25-F1
#
_cell.length_a   1.000
_cell.length_b   1.000
_cell.length_c   1.000
_cell.angle_alpha   90.00
_cell.angle_beta   90.00
_cell.angle_gamma   90.00
#
_symmetry.space_group_name_H-M   'P 1'
#
loop_
_entity.id
_entity.type
_entity.pdbx_description
1 polymer ?
#
loop_
_entity_poly.entity_id
_entity_poly.type
_entity_poly.pdbx_seq_one_letter_code
_entity_poly.pdbx_strand_id
1 'polypeptide(L)'
;MDTLNADDTWDRLGSIALLLHQAATQVWSDADRSAADSPLHDLGLGVYLAHSQASALLPDDYKLPDVNADDLEERTPLQLLTEAEELTRPLPLHRPDLVHGSQLVVDLCDLIREARGLGY
;
A
#
# COMPACT_ATOMS: atom_id res chain seq x y z
N MET A 1 -9.98 15.74 -19.52
CA MET A 1 -10.41 16.13 -18.17
C MET A 1 -11.26 14.96 -17.69
N ASP A 2 -10.59 13.90 -17.27
CA ASP A 2 -11.24 12.63 -16.97
C ASP A 2 -11.95 12.74 -15.62
N THR A 3 -13.27 12.69 -15.66
CA THR A 3 -14.10 12.53 -14.47
C THR A 3 -13.89 11.11 -13.96
N LEU A 4 -12.93 10.93 -13.04
CA LEU A 4 -12.78 9.69 -12.28
C LEU A 4 -14.11 9.32 -11.65
N ASN A 5 -14.69 8.19 -12.06
CA ASN A 5 -15.90 7.68 -11.45
C ASN A 5 -15.60 7.26 -10.00
N ALA A 6 -16.63 7.24 -9.15
CA ALA A 6 -16.48 6.80 -7.77
C ALA A 6 -15.99 5.34 -7.69
N ASP A 7 -16.47 4.49 -8.60
CA ASP A 7 -16.03 3.09 -8.77
C ASP A 7 -14.52 2.99 -9.00
N ASP A 8 -13.98 3.75 -9.97
CA ASP A 8 -12.54 3.76 -10.29
C ASP A 8 -11.68 4.21 -9.10
N THR A 9 -12.26 4.95 -8.15
CA THR A 9 -11.56 5.42 -6.95
C THR A 9 -11.47 4.32 -5.90
N TRP A 10 -12.56 3.60 -5.68
CA TRP A 10 -12.60 2.47 -4.74
C TRP A 10 -11.77 1.30 -5.25
N ASP A 11 -11.82 1.02 -6.55
CA ASP A 11 -10.97 -0.01 -7.17
C ASP A 11 -9.49 0.28 -6.97
N ARG A 12 -9.07 1.54 -7.13
CA ARG A 12 -7.68 1.94 -6.85
C ARG A 12 -7.31 1.78 -5.40
N LEU A 13 -8.15 2.22 -4.47
CA LEU A 13 -7.90 2.07 -3.04
C LEU A 13 -7.89 0.60 -2.61
N GLY A 14 -8.75 -0.23 -3.21
CA GLY A 14 -8.77 -1.68 -3.02
C GLY A 14 -7.49 -2.33 -3.51
N SER A 15 -7.02 -1.97 -4.71
CA SER A 15 -5.72 -2.42 -5.22
C SER A 15 -4.55 -1.95 -4.35
N ILE A 16 -4.55 -0.69 -3.87
CA ILE A 16 -3.53 -0.19 -2.94
C ILE A 16 -3.53 -1.02 -1.65
N ALA A 17 -4.70 -1.28 -1.06
CA ALA A 17 -4.80 -2.09 0.15
C ALA A 17 -4.25 -3.50 -0.05
N LEU A 18 -4.53 -4.15 -1.19
CA LEU A 18 -4.00 -5.47 -1.54
C LEU A 18 -2.48 -5.47 -1.71
N LEU A 19 -1.94 -4.52 -2.47
CA LEU A 19 -0.50 -4.38 -2.68
C LEU A 19 0.25 -4.18 -1.36
N LEU A 20 -0.30 -3.35 -0.47
CA LEU A 20 0.30 -3.09 0.85
C LEU A 20 0.20 -4.29 1.78
N HIS A 21 -0.90 -5.05 1.75
CA HIS A 21 -1.01 -6.29 2.51
C HIS A 21 0.05 -7.31 2.09
N GLN A 22 0.25 -7.47 0.78
CA GLN A 22 1.27 -8.36 0.25
C GLN A 22 2.68 -7.89 0.63
N ALA A 23 2.97 -6.60 0.47
CA ALA A 23 4.25 -6.03 0.85
C ALA A 23 4.54 -6.23 2.35
N ALA A 24 3.55 -6.03 3.22
CA ALA A 24 3.68 -6.28 4.66
C ALA A 24 3.99 -7.75 4.95
N THR A 25 3.28 -8.68 4.29
CA THR A 25 3.50 -10.12 4.45
C THR A 25 4.92 -10.52 4.06
N GLN A 26 5.41 -10.01 2.92
CA GLN A 26 6.78 -10.28 2.47
C GLN A 26 7.83 -9.68 3.40
N VAL A 27 7.68 -8.41 3.80
CA VAL A 27 8.65 -7.74 4.69
C VAL A 27 8.70 -8.41 6.06
N TRP A 28 7.57 -8.82 6.63
CA TRP A 28 7.59 -9.58 7.89
C TRP A 28 8.21 -10.96 7.71
N SER A 29 7.98 -11.64 6.59
CA SER A 29 8.67 -12.91 6.29
C SER A 29 10.20 -12.74 6.21
N ASP A 30 10.68 -11.64 5.62
CA ASP A 30 12.10 -11.29 5.59
C ASP A 30 12.65 -10.89 6.97
N ALA A 31 11.85 -10.16 7.76
CA ALA A 31 12.19 -9.75 9.12
C ALA A 31 12.33 -10.95 10.06
N ASP A 32 11.42 -11.91 9.98
CA ASP A 32 11.45 -13.17 10.76
C ASP A 32 12.68 -14.04 10.42
N ARG A 33 13.20 -13.93 9.20
CA ARG A 33 14.46 -14.58 8.77
C ARG A 33 15.71 -13.82 9.23
N SER A 34 15.56 -12.60 9.71
CA SER A 34 16.65 -11.70 10.11
C SER A 34 16.89 -11.72 11.62
N ALA A 35 17.80 -10.89 12.11
CA ALA A 35 18.00 -10.70 13.54
C ALA A 35 16.77 -10.02 14.18
N ALA A 36 16.53 -10.28 15.48
CA ALA A 36 15.37 -9.76 16.21
C ALA A 36 15.31 -8.22 16.29
N ASP A 37 16.44 -7.55 16.14
CA ASP A 37 16.58 -6.08 16.09
C ASP A 37 16.66 -5.53 14.66
N SER A 38 16.31 -6.34 13.66
CA SER A 38 16.34 -5.94 12.26
C SER A 38 15.37 -4.76 12.01
N PRO A 39 15.81 -3.70 11.30
CA PRO A 39 14.96 -2.58 10.91
C PRO A 39 13.80 -2.99 9.97
N LEU A 40 13.84 -4.22 9.43
CA LEU A 40 12.74 -4.78 8.65
C LEU A 40 11.43 -4.93 9.46
N HIS A 41 11.51 -5.10 10.79
CA HIS A 41 10.31 -5.14 11.62
C HIS A 41 9.59 -3.77 11.64
N ASP A 42 10.36 -2.69 11.73
CA ASP A 42 9.83 -1.32 11.70
C ASP A 42 9.24 -0.99 10.32
N LEU A 43 9.93 -1.39 9.25
CA LEU A 43 9.40 -1.27 7.89
C LEU A 43 8.09 -2.06 7.75
N GLY A 44 8.06 -3.32 8.17
CA GLY A 44 6.87 -4.17 8.09
C GLY A 44 5.68 -3.59 8.85
N LEU A 45 5.92 -3.05 10.05
CA LEU A 45 4.90 -2.33 10.81
C LEU A 45 4.39 -1.10 10.06
N GLY A 46 5.29 -0.29 9.50
CA GLY A 46 4.93 0.88 8.71
C GLY A 46 4.06 0.55 7.51
N VAL A 47 4.41 -0.50 6.75
CA VAL A 47 3.62 -0.98 5.61
C VAL A 47 2.24 -1.48 6.06
N TYR A 48 2.17 -2.21 7.19
CA TYR A 48 0.90 -2.70 7.73
C TYR A 48 -0.03 -1.56 8.20
N LEU A 49 0.54 -0.50 8.78
CA LEU A 49 -0.21 0.69 9.16
C LEU A 49 -0.75 1.41 7.92
N ALA A 50 0.05 1.57 6.86
CA ALA A 50 -0.41 2.13 5.60
C ALA A 50 -1.51 1.28 4.94
N HIS A 51 -1.39 -0.05 4.98
CA HIS A 51 -2.46 -0.96 4.56
C HIS A 51 -3.76 -0.71 5.34
N SER A 52 -3.67 -0.59 6.66
CA SER A 52 -4.82 -0.34 7.53
C SER A 52 -5.49 1.00 7.22
N GLN A 53 -4.70 2.05 6.97
CA GLN A 53 -5.19 3.36 6.54
C GLN A 53 -5.91 3.28 5.19
N ALA A 54 -5.31 2.62 4.19
CA ALA A 54 -5.92 2.44 2.87
C ALA A 54 -7.25 1.68 2.96
N SER A 55 -7.29 0.65 3.81
CA SER A 55 -8.49 -0.17 4.04
C SER A 55 -9.60 0.63 4.74
N ALA A 56 -9.23 1.52 5.67
CA ALA A 56 -10.18 2.39 6.36
C ALA A 56 -10.81 3.48 5.47
N LEU A 57 -10.25 3.73 4.27
CA LEU A 57 -10.84 4.62 3.27
C LEU A 57 -11.88 3.93 2.40
N LEU A 58 -11.94 2.59 2.42
CA LEU A 58 -12.91 1.83 1.64
C LEU A 58 -14.28 1.81 2.35
N PRO A 59 -15.40 1.79 1.60
CA PRO A 59 -16.71 1.50 2.17
C PRO A 59 -16.75 0.13 2.88
N ASP A 60 -17.51 0.01 3.97
CA ASP A 60 -17.59 -1.20 4.79
C ASP A 60 -18.02 -2.47 4.01
N ASP A 61 -18.81 -2.31 2.94
CA ASP A 61 -19.32 -3.39 2.09
C ASP A 61 -18.52 -3.56 0.79
N TYR A 62 -17.42 -2.84 0.64
CA TYR A 62 -16.57 -2.92 -0.54
C TYR A 62 -15.88 -4.28 -0.63
N LYS A 63 -15.97 -4.90 -1.81
CA LYS A 63 -15.27 -6.15 -2.11
C LYS A 63 -13.96 -5.84 -2.78
N LEU A 64 -12.87 -6.28 -2.18
CA LEU A 64 -11.54 -6.13 -2.76
C LEU A 64 -11.48 -6.78 -4.16
N PRO A 65 -10.74 -6.18 -5.10
CA PRO A 65 -10.52 -6.76 -6.42
C PRO A 65 -9.93 -8.18 -6.31
N ASP A 66 -10.34 -9.07 -7.21
CA ASP A 66 -9.74 -10.40 -7.34
C ASP A 66 -8.41 -10.26 -8.09
N VAL A 67 -7.31 -10.20 -7.32
CA VAL A 67 -5.95 -10.09 -7.86
C VAL A 67 -5.25 -11.44 -7.67
N ASN A 68 -4.54 -11.88 -8.71
CA ASN A 68 -3.77 -13.11 -8.66
C ASN A 68 -2.65 -12.99 -7.61
N ALA A 69 -2.79 -13.73 -6.52
CA ALA A 69 -1.83 -13.72 -5.41
C ALA A 69 -0.43 -14.19 -5.85
N ASP A 70 -0.37 -15.18 -6.76
CA ASP A 70 0.89 -15.72 -7.27
C ASP A 70 1.70 -14.63 -8.00
N ASP A 71 1.03 -13.78 -8.79
CA ASP A 71 1.68 -12.68 -9.50
C ASP A 71 2.23 -11.61 -8.54
N LEU A 72 1.59 -11.43 -7.37
CA LEU A 72 2.04 -10.49 -6.35
C LEU A 72 3.18 -11.07 -5.49
N GLU A 73 3.24 -12.39 -5.31
CA GLU A 73 4.33 -13.08 -4.60
C GLU A 73 5.68 -12.98 -5.32
N GLU A 74 5.69 -12.96 -6.65
CA GLU A 74 6.92 -12.82 -7.44
C GLU A 74 7.56 -11.43 -7.36
N ARG A 75 6.80 -10.42 -6.91
CA ARG A 75 7.23 -9.03 -6.85
C ARG A 75 7.92 -8.72 -5.53
N THR A 76 8.91 -7.84 -5.57
CA THR A 76 9.59 -7.36 -4.35
C THR A 76 8.72 -6.37 -3.58
N PRO A 77 8.93 -6.22 -2.25
CA PRO A 77 8.21 -5.21 -1.47
C PRO A 77 8.33 -3.80 -2.06
N LEU A 78 9.51 -3.42 -2.55
CA LEU A 78 9.72 -2.11 -3.18
C LEU A 78 8.88 -1.95 -4.46
N GLN A 79 8.75 -2.99 -5.28
CA GLN A 79 7.91 -2.96 -6.48
C GLN A 79 6.41 -2.82 -6.13
N LEU A 80 5.96 -3.50 -5.07
CA LEU A 80 4.58 -3.40 -4.58
C LEU A 80 4.28 -2.00 -4.02
N LEU A 81 5.18 -1.45 -3.21
CA LEU A 81 5.07 -0.10 -2.65
C LEU A 81 5.08 0.99 -3.73
N THR A 82 5.94 0.83 -4.75
CA THR A 82 6.03 1.79 -5.86
C THR A 82 4.73 1.81 -6.66
N GLU A 83 4.15 0.65 -6.97
CA GLU A 83 2.86 0.60 -7.67
C GLU A 83 1.71 1.17 -6.81
N ALA A 84 1.73 0.89 -5.51
CA ALA A 84 0.75 1.47 -4.59
C ALA A 84 0.82 3.02 -4.61
N GLU A 85 2.02 3.62 -4.60
CA GLU A 85 2.19 5.07 -4.77
C GLU A 85 1.64 5.56 -6.11
N GLU A 86 1.95 4.88 -7.22
CA GLU A 86 1.49 5.28 -8.55
C GLU A 86 -0.04 5.32 -8.64
N LEU A 87 -0.72 4.37 -8.00
CA LEU A 87 -2.18 4.32 -7.92
C LEU A 87 -2.80 5.47 -7.12
N THR A 88 -2.02 6.17 -6.28
CA THR A 88 -2.51 7.35 -5.55
C THR A 88 -2.55 8.62 -6.39
N ARG A 89 -1.73 8.73 -7.44
CA ARG A 89 -1.59 9.94 -8.26
C ARG A 89 -2.91 10.45 -8.88
N PRO A 90 -3.82 9.59 -9.38
CA PRO A 90 -5.10 10.03 -9.90
C PRO A 90 -6.19 10.19 -8.82
N LEU A 91 -5.92 9.96 -7.53
CA LEU A 91 -6.97 10.07 -6.51
C LEU A 91 -7.44 11.53 -6.35
N PRO A 92 -8.76 11.76 -6.25
CA PRO A 92 -9.28 13.11 -6.16
C PRO A 92 -9.05 13.71 -4.76
N LEU A 93 -8.07 14.63 -4.64
CA LEU A 93 -7.66 15.28 -3.38
C LEU A 93 -8.75 16.14 -2.71
N HIS A 94 -9.80 16.52 -3.42
CA HIS A 94 -10.85 17.43 -2.93
C HIS A 94 -12.11 16.70 -2.43
N ARG A 95 -12.12 15.36 -2.48
CA ARG A 95 -13.24 14.57 -1.98
C ARG A 95 -13.21 14.52 -0.44
N PRO A 96 -14.30 14.90 0.26
CA PRO A 96 -14.33 14.94 1.73
C PRO A 96 -14.17 13.54 2.38
N ASP A 97 -14.54 12.49 1.65
CA ASP A 97 -14.31 11.07 1.97
C ASP A 97 -12.83 10.65 1.89
N LEU A 98 -11.97 11.45 1.24
CA LEU A 98 -10.56 11.16 1.01
C LEU A 98 -9.62 12.18 1.68
N VAL A 99 -10.08 12.89 2.71
CA VAL A 99 -9.27 13.90 3.44
C VAL A 99 -7.96 13.31 3.99
N HIS A 100 -7.94 12.00 4.30
CA HIS A 100 -6.73 11.29 4.73
C HIS A 100 -5.89 10.71 3.58
N GLY A 101 -6.32 10.82 2.33
CA GLY A 101 -5.59 10.32 1.16
C GLY A 101 -4.23 10.99 0.98
N SER A 102 -4.08 12.25 1.36
CA SER A 102 -2.77 12.93 1.35
C SER A 102 -1.77 12.33 2.34
N GLN A 103 -2.24 11.82 3.49
CA GLN A 103 -1.35 11.17 4.45
C GLN A 103 -0.84 9.84 3.90
N LEU A 104 -1.71 9.05 3.28
CA LEU A 104 -1.34 7.78 2.65
C LEU A 104 -0.25 7.96 1.58
N VAL A 105 -0.33 9.02 0.76
CA VAL A 105 0.69 9.35 -0.25
C VAL A 105 2.05 9.64 0.41
N VAL A 106 2.06 10.41 1.50
CA VAL A 106 3.28 10.74 2.24
C VAL A 106 3.89 9.48 2.85
N ASP A 107 3.06 8.66 3.51
CA ASP A 107 3.49 7.42 4.14
C ASP A 107 4.10 6.46 3.10
N LEU A 108 3.48 6.32 1.92
CA LEU A 108 4.03 5.53 0.82
C LEU A 108 5.38 6.04 0.32
N CYS A 109 5.54 7.35 0.14
CA CYS A 109 6.82 7.95 -0.26
C CYS A 109 7.93 7.65 0.77
N ASP A 110 7.62 7.76 2.06
CA ASP A 110 8.56 7.46 3.13
C ASP A 110 8.90 5.97 3.22
N LEU A 111 7.93 5.08 3.07
CA LEU A 111 8.14 3.63 3.03
C LEU A 111 9.00 3.22 1.83
N ILE A 112 8.78 3.80 0.65
CA ILE A 112 9.63 3.56 -0.54
C ILE A 112 11.06 4.02 -0.28
N ARG A 113 11.24 5.19 0.34
CA ARG A 113 12.58 5.69 0.71
C ARG A 113 13.26 4.74 1.69
N GLU A 114 12.52 4.26 2.69
CA GLU A 114 13.04 3.35 3.72
C GLU A 114 13.40 1.97 3.13
N ALA A 115 12.51 1.39 2.33
CA ALA A 115 12.73 0.10 1.66
C ALA A 115 14.00 0.13 0.78
N ARG A 116 14.22 1.21 0.02
CA ARG A 116 15.47 1.41 -0.73
C ARG A 116 16.69 1.51 0.18
N GLY A 117 16.56 2.16 1.33
CA GLY A 117 17.62 2.26 2.33
C GLY A 117 18.02 0.90 2.92
N LEU A 118 17.08 -0.05 2.96
CA LEU A 118 17.28 -1.41 3.45
C LEU A 118 17.69 -2.43 2.36
N GLY A 119 17.81 -1.99 1.11
CA GLY A 119 18.34 -2.81 0.01
C GLY A 119 17.32 -3.62 -0.78
N TYR A 120 16.03 -3.25 -0.71
CA TYR A 120 15.00 -3.74 -1.63
C TYR A 120 15.09 -3.09 -3.02
#